data_AF-A0A242LAU6-F1
#
_entry.id   AF-A0A242LAU6-F1
#
_cell.length_a   1.000
_cell.length_b   1.000
_cell.length_c   1.000
_cell.angle_alpha   90.00
_cell.angle_beta   90.00
_cell.angle_gamma   90.00
#
_symmetry.space_group_name_H-M   'P 1'
#
loop_
_entity.id
_entity.type
_entity.pdbx_description
1 polymer ?
#
loop_
_entity_poly.entity_id
_entity_poly.type
_entity_poly.pdbx_seq_one_letter_code
_entity_poly.pdbx_strand_id
1 'polypeptide(L)'
;MEFKDFQKKNIPGLSFYGDVTEKGLVNLKDSYTDSEVLEKESKCCKLEGFLWPSIDQDFIDDKGKKVVFAKVPSEVNSMNFKGPFYREILKLHNILKFESIRWYVNINREFYVQVIFS
;
A
#
# COMPACT_ATOMS: atom_id res chain seq x y z
N MET A 1 8.22 -7.52 16.53
CA MET A 1 7.25 -6.59 17.15
C MET A 1 5.92 -6.87 16.48
N GLU A 2 4.87 -7.16 17.25
CA GLU A 2 3.53 -7.41 16.68
C GLU A 2 2.96 -6.11 16.10
N PHE A 3 2.18 -6.23 15.03
CA PHE A 3 1.62 -5.08 14.32
C PHE A 3 0.76 -4.19 15.23
N LYS A 4 -0.02 -4.76 16.14
CA LYS A 4 -0.84 -4.01 17.12
C LYS A 4 0.00 -3.15 18.07
N ASP A 5 1.16 -3.65 18.49
CA ASP A 5 2.07 -2.92 19.37
C ASP A 5 2.75 -1.77 18.62
N PHE A 6 3.14 -2.02 17.36
CA PHE A 6 3.64 -0.97 16.47
C PHE A 6 2.60 0.13 16.25
N GLN A 7 1.36 -0.24 15.93
CA GLN A 7 0.26 0.70 15.69
C GLN A 7 0.01 1.60 16.91
N LYS A 8 -0.19 1.01 18.09
CA LYS A 8 -0.45 1.78 19.33
C LYS A 8 0.67 2.73 19.70
N LYS A 9 1.92 2.32 19.47
CA LYS A 9 3.11 3.10 19.85
C LYS A 9 3.42 4.24 18.88
N ASN A 10 3.21 4.02 17.57
CA ASN A 10 3.72 4.93 16.55
C ASN A 10 2.63 5.73 15.82
N ILE A 11 1.37 5.26 15.81
CA ILE A 11 0.30 5.90 15.03
C ILE A 11 -1.00 5.97 15.85
N PRO A 12 -1.12 6.98 16.74
CA PRO A 12 -2.28 7.13 17.60
C PRO A 12 -3.60 7.23 16.83
N GLY A 13 -4.59 6.47 17.29
CA GLY A 13 -5.95 6.46 16.73
C GLY A 13 -6.03 6.04 15.26
N LEU A 14 -5.09 5.19 14.82
CA LEU A 14 -5.21 4.51 13.54
C LEU A 14 -6.47 3.64 13.52
N SER A 15 -7.34 3.90 12.56
CA SER A 15 -8.63 3.26 12.39
C SER A 15 -8.73 2.62 11.00
N PHE A 16 -9.39 1.47 10.92
CA PHE A 16 -9.62 0.79 9.65
C PHE A 16 -10.60 1.60 8.79
N TYR A 17 -10.22 1.84 7.53
CA TYR A 17 -11.02 2.61 6.58
C TYR A 17 -11.74 1.71 5.58
N GLY A 18 -11.07 0.65 5.09
CA GLY A 18 -11.66 -0.29 4.14
C GLY A 18 -10.63 -1.17 3.43
N ASP A 19 -11.08 -2.22 2.77
CA ASP A 19 -10.23 -3.07 1.93
C ASP A 19 -10.24 -2.60 0.47
N VAL A 20 -9.11 -2.74 -0.23
CA VAL A 20 -9.10 -2.62 -1.69
C VAL A 20 -9.88 -3.81 -2.26
N THR A 21 -10.92 -3.51 -3.04
CA THR A 21 -11.82 -4.54 -3.59
C THR A 21 -11.07 -5.55 -4.45
N GLU A 22 -11.59 -6.78 -4.50
CA GLU A 22 -11.00 -7.88 -5.27
C GLU A 22 -10.79 -7.50 -6.75
N LYS A 23 -11.73 -6.76 -7.36
CA LYS A 23 -11.57 -6.18 -8.71
C LYS A 23 -10.39 -5.21 -8.81
N GLY A 24 -10.20 -4.36 -7.80
CA GLY A 24 -9.04 -3.46 -7.69
C GLY A 24 -7.72 -4.21 -7.55
N LEU A 25 -7.73 -5.38 -6.90
CA LEU A 25 -6.57 -6.25 -6.75
C LEU A 25 -6.26 -7.06 -8.03
N VAL A 26 -7.28 -7.52 -8.75
CA VAL A 26 -7.14 -8.21 -10.05
C VAL A 26 -6.53 -7.27 -11.09
N ASN A 27 -7.07 -6.05 -11.21
CA ASN A 27 -6.49 -5.03 -12.10
C ASN A 27 -5.02 -4.71 -11.78
N LEU A 28 -4.63 -4.86 -10.51
CA LEU A 28 -3.25 -4.67 -10.03
C LEU A 28 -2.32 -5.83 -10.41
N LYS A 29 -2.84 -7.07 -10.39
CA LYS A 29 -2.13 -8.28 -10.80
C LYS A 29 -1.95 -8.35 -12.32
N ASP A 30 -3.00 -8.05 -13.07
CA ASP A 30 -2.99 -8.11 -14.54
C ASP A 30 -2.09 -7.02 -15.16
N SER A 31 -1.99 -5.88 -14.49
CA SER A 31 -1.15 -4.77 -14.94
C SER A 31 0.34 -4.93 -14.62
N TYR A 32 0.74 -6.02 -13.96
CA TYR A 32 2.14 -6.46 -13.87
C TYR A 32 2.60 -7.20 -15.13
N THR A 33 1.66 -7.81 -15.85
CA THR A 33 1.91 -8.60 -17.07
C THR A 33 1.72 -7.82 -18.36
N ASP A 34 1.03 -6.68 -18.31
CA ASP A 34 0.75 -5.87 -19.50
C ASP A 34 1.72 -4.69 -19.66
N SER A 35 2.67 -4.87 -20.58
CA SER A 35 3.67 -3.89 -20.99
C SER A 35 3.06 -2.56 -21.45
N GLU A 36 1.89 -2.57 -22.11
CA GLU A 36 1.28 -1.33 -22.63
C GLU A 36 0.65 -0.49 -21.51
N VAL A 37 0.14 -1.15 -20.47
CA VAL A 37 -0.40 -0.49 -19.27
C VAL A 37 0.72 0.17 -18.48
N LEU A 38 1.88 -0.49 -18.37
CA LEU A 38 3.08 0.05 -17.73
C LEU A 38 3.63 1.29 -18.44
N GLU A 39 3.62 1.33 -19.78
CA GLU A 39 4.06 2.50 -20.56
C GLU A 39 3.08 3.68 -20.52
N LYS A 40 1.77 3.42 -20.44
CA LYS A 40 0.76 4.50 -20.31
C LYS A 40 0.73 5.10 -18.91
N GLU A 41 0.91 4.29 -17.87
CA GLU A 41 0.91 4.76 -16.48
C GLU A 41 2.21 5.50 -16.09
N SER A 42 3.36 5.08 -16.60
CA SER A 42 4.64 5.78 -16.40
C SER A 42 4.63 7.20 -16.98
N LYS A 43 3.83 7.45 -18.03
CA LYS A 43 3.59 8.80 -18.58
C LYS A 43 2.57 9.62 -17.78
N CYS A 44 1.62 8.97 -17.12
CA CYS A 44 0.52 9.64 -16.40
C CYS A 44 0.93 10.08 -14.98
N CYS A 45 1.87 9.36 -14.37
CA CYS A 45 2.36 9.65 -13.03
C CYS A 45 3.89 9.68 -13.09
N LYS A 46 4.50 10.86 -13.18
CA LYS A 46 5.92 11.00 -12.85
C LYS A 46 6.10 10.65 -11.37
N LEU A 47 6.39 9.39 -11.11
CA LEU A 47 6.66 8.86 -9.77
C LEU A 47 7.98 9.43 -9.19
N GLU A 48 8.78 10.12 -10.01
CA GLU A 48 10.07 10.76 -9.67
C GLU A 48 10.01 11.80 -8.53
N GLY A 49 8.81 12.15 -8.03
CA GLY A 49 8.61 13.12 -6.95
C GLY A 49 7.96 12.57 -5.68
N PHE A 50 7.66 11.27 -5.59
CA PHE A 50 7.11 10.72 -4.36
C PHE A 50 8.20 10.63 -3.29
N LEU A 51 8.12 11.49 -2.28
CA LEU A 51 8.77 11.25 -1.00
C LEU A 51 8.16 9.96 -0.43
N TRP A 52 8.91 8.87 -0.59
CA TRP A 52 8.55 7.56 -0.08
C TRP A 52 8.15 7.65 1.40
N PRO A 53 7.11 6.92 1.83
CA PRO A 53 6.69 6.94 3.21
C PRO A 53 7.83 6.66 4.19
N SER A 54 7.90 7.52 5.21
CA SER A 54 8.83 7.43 6.34
C SER A 54 8.60 6.19 7.24
N ILE A 55 7.53 5.44 6.99
CA ILE A 55 7.22 4.18 7.65
C ILE A 55 7.05 3.19 6.50
N ASP A 56 8.12 2.49 6.20
CA ASP A 56 8.13 1.35 5.30
C ASP A 56 8.77 0.20 6.05
N GLN A 57 7.94 -0.52 6.79
CA GLN A 57 8.39 -1.58 7.69
C GLN A 57 7.65 -2.87 7.41
N ASP A 58 8.44 -3.92 7.29
CA ASP A 58 7.97 -5.29 7.27
C ASP A 58 7.59 -5.70 8.70
N PHE A 59 6.36 -6.18 8.88
CA PHE A 59 5.88 -6.78 10.12
C PHE A 59 5.42 -8.21 9.89
N ILE A 60 5.24 -8.92 11.00
CA ILE A 60 4.48 -10.17 11.05
C ILE A 60 3.18 -9.85 11.78
N ASP A 61 2.04 -10.16 11.15
CA ASP A 61 0.73 -10.00 11.78
C ASP A 61 0.44 -11.13 12.78
N ASP A 62 -0.68 -11.00 13.51
CA ASP A 62 -1.12 -11.97 14.51
C ASP A 62 -1.38 -13.38 13.94
N LYS A 63 -1.46 -13.53 12.61
CA LYS A 63 -1.65 -14.81 11.91
C LYS A 63 -0.33 -15.36 11.35
N GLY A 64 0.81 -14.73 11.66
CA GLY A 64 2.11 -15.12 11.15
C GLY A 64 2.37 -14.68 9.70
N LYS A 65 1.51 -13.85 9.12
CA LYS A 65 1.67 -13.36 7.75
C LYS A 65 2.60 -12.18 7.72
N LYS A 66 3.50 -12.16 6.73
CA LYS A 66 4.26 -10.95 6.43
C LYS A 66 3.28 -9.86 6.00
N VAL A 67 3.51 -8.64 6.49
CA VAL A 67 2.73 -7.47 6.11
C VAL A 67 3.67 -6.29 5.91
N VAL A 68 3.38 -5.46 4.92
CA VAL A 68 4.05 -4.17 4.73
C VAL A 68 3.09 -3.10 5.13
N PHE A 69 3.54 -2.18 5.98
CA PHE A 69 2.74 -1.03 6.39
C PHE A 69 3.39 0.25 5.90
N ALA A 70 2.68 0.98 5.03
CA ALA A 70 3.19 2.17 4.36
C ALA A 70 2.28 3.37 4.61
N LYS A 71 2.87 4.53 4.92
CA LYS A 71 2.13 5.80 4.90
C LYS A 71 1.76 6.16 3.46
N VAL A 72 0.58 6.72 3.25
CA VAL A 72 0.13 7.18 1.94
C VAL A 72 0.45 8.66 1.80
N PRO A 73 1.27 9.06 0.81
CA PRO A 73 1.50 10.47 0.52
C PRO A 73 0.20 11.18 0.11
N SER A 74 0.09 12.47 0.42
CA SER A 74 -1.07 13.30 0.08
C SER A 74 -1.43 13.25 -1.40
N GLU A 75 -0.41 13.18 -2.25
CA GLU A 75 -0.53 13.18 -3.70
C GLU A 75 -1.19 11.88 -4.17
N VAL A 76 -0.83 10.72 -3.58
CA VAL A 76 -1.50 9.43 -3.86
C VAL A 76 -2.95 9.47 -3.41
N ASN A 77 -3.24 10.11 -2.27
CA ASN A 77 -4.61 10.18 -1.79
C ASN A 77 -5.52 10.92 -2.79
N SER A 78 -5.00 11.98 -3.41
CA SER A 78 -5.70 12.76 -4.44
C SER A 78 -5.86 12.06 -5.78
N MET A 79 -5.18 10.93 -6.01
CA MET A 79 -5.29 10.18 -7.27
C MET A 79 -6.60 9.39 -7.36
N ASN A 80 -7.26 9.47 -8.51
CA ASN A 80 -8.42 8.63 -8.84
C ASN A 80 -8.06 7.15 -8.91
N PHE A 81 -6.84 6.84 -9.37
CA PHE A 81 -6.33 5.48 -9.48
C PHE A 81 -5.02 5.34 -8.71
N LYS A 82 -5.02 4.44 -7.72
CA LYS A 82 -3.90 4.24 -6.77
C LYS A 82 -3.03 3.02 -7.11
N GLY A 83 -3.32 2.35 -8.23
CA GLY A 83 -2.57 1.18 -8.74
C GLY A 83 -1.04 1.36 -8.75
N PRO A 84 -0.51 2.47 -9.30
CA PRO A 84 0.93 2.69 -9.35
C PRO A 84 1.59 2.70 -7.98
N PHE A 85 0.96 3.33 -6.99
CA PHE A 85 1.48 3.37 -5.61
C PHE A 85 1.58 1.97 -5.01
N TYR A 86 0.53 1.15 -5.15
CA TYR A 86 0.59 -0.23 -4.65
C TYR A 86 1.65 -1.06 -5.39
N ARG A 87 1.82 -0.90 -6.70
CA ARG A 87 2.87 -1.62 -7.45
C ARG A 87 4.26 -1.28 -6.94
N GLU A 88 4.51 -0.01 -6.66
CA GLU A 88 5.82 0.40 -6.16
C GLU A 88 6.09 -0.21 -4.77
N ILE A 89 5.11 -0.26 -3.86
CA ILE A 89 5.24 -0.98 -2.58
C ILE A 89 5.58 -2.46 -2.84
N LEU A 90 4.87 -3.10 -3.76
CA LEU A 90 5.11 -4.51 -4.08
C LEU A 90 6.52 -4.73 -4.67
N LYS A 91 7.01 -3.85 -5.54
CA LYS A 91 8.36 -3.94 -6.11
C LYS A 91 9.46 -3.79 -5.06
N LEU A 92 9.37 -2.77 -4.20
CA LEU A 92 10.39 -2.51 -3.18
C LEU A 92 10.59 -3.69 -2.23
N HIS A 93 9.49 -4.35 -1.87
CA HIS A 93 9.50 -5.49 -0.95
C HIS A 93 9.60 -6.84 -1.65
N ASN A 94 9.85 -6.85 -2.97
CA ASN A 94 9.93 -8.04 -3.82
C ASN A 94 8.73 -8.99 -3.64
N ILE A 95 7.52 -8.41 -3.62
CA ILE A 95 6.27 -9.11 -3.35
C ILE A 95 5.64 -9.56 -4.67
N LEU A 96 5.63 -10.88 -4.89
CA LEU A 96 5.01 -11.48 -6.08
C LEU A 96 3.56 -11.91 -5.84
N LYS A 97 3.17 -12.14 -4.59
CA LYS A 97 1.82 -12.56 -4.20
C LYS A 97 1.42 -11.88 -2.90
N PHE A 98 0.23 -11.30 -2.93
CA PHE A 98 -0.40 -10.71 -1.75
C PHE A 98 -1.87 -11.16 -1.71
N GLU A 99 -2.39 -11.27 -0.49
CA GLU A 99 -3.76 -11.68 -0.19
C GLU A 99 -4.71 -10.48 -0.24
N SER A 100 -4.35 -9.38 0.41
CA SER A 100 -5.21 -8.19 0.49
C SER A 100 -4.40 -6.91 0.72
N ILE A 101 -5.01 -5.77 0.41
CA ILE A 101 -4.49 -4.44 0.74
C ILE A 101 -5.57 -3.71 1.55
N ARG A 102 -5.22 -3.24 2.74
CA ARG A 102 -6.13 -2.56 3.66
C ARG A 102 -5.77 -1.09 3.80
N TRP A 103 -6.78 -0.24 3.89
CA TRP A 103 -6.64 1.17 4.18
C TRP A 103 -6.92 1.48 5.63
N TYR A 104 -6.12 2.39 6.17
CA TYR A 104 -6.28 2.94 7.49
C TYR A 104 -6.20 4.47 7.44
N VAL A 105 -6.81 5.11 8.44
CA VAL A 105 -6.74 6.55 8.65
C VAL A 105 -6.50 6.85 10.12
N ASN A 106 -5.58 7.76 10.42
CA ASN A 106 -5.35 8.21 11.80
C ASN A 106 -6.18 9.45 12.17
N ILE A 107 -6.04 9.90 13.41
CA ILE A 107 -6.74 11.09 13.94
C ILE A 107 -6.43 12.38 13.17
N ASN A 108 -5.26 12.46 12.53
CA ASN A 108 -4.82 13.61 11.74
C ASN A 108 -5.28 13.51 10.28
N ARG A 109 -6.13 12.52 9.93
CA ARG A 109 -6.53 12.20 8.56
C ARG A 109 -5.38 11.84 7.63
N GLU A 110 -4.29 11.32 8.19
CA GLU A 110 -3.22 10.72 7.42
C GLU A 110 -3.60 9.28 7.09
N PHE A 111 -3.41 8.90 5.85
CA PHE A 111 -3.78 7.60 5.35
C PHE A 111 -2.59 6.65 5.35
N TYR A 112 -2.88 5.38 5.54
CA TYR A 112 -1.90 4.30 5.54
C TYR A 112 -2.47 3.09 4.82
N VAL A 113 -1.57 2.29 4.26
CA VAL A 113 -1.92 1.01 3.65
C VAL A 113 -1.18 -0.12 4.30
N GLN A 114 -1.87 -1.24 4.48
CA GLN A 114 -1.28 -2.51 4.89
C GLN A 114 -1.41 -3.49 3.72
N VAL A 115 -0.30 -3.95 3.19
CA VAL A 115 -0.26 -5.04 2.21
C VAL A 115 -0.05 -6.34 2.97
N ILE A 116 -1.00 -7.27 2.87
CA ILE A 116 -0.99 -8.56 3.57
C ILE A 116 -0.61 -9.66 2.58
N PHE A 117 0.37 -10.47 2.96
CA PHE A 117 0.98 -11.44 2.06
C PHE A 117 0.17 -12.74 2.06
N SER A 118 0.24 -13.46 0.93
CA SER A 118 -0.39 -14.78 0.80
C SER A 118 0.49 -15.89 1.35
#